data_AF-M5TLP0-F1
#
_entry.id   AF-M5TLP0-F1
#
_cell.length_a   1.000
_cell.length_b   1.000
_cell.length_c   1.000
_cell.angle_alpha   90.00
_cell.angle_beta   90.00
_cell.angle_gamma   90.00
#
_symmetry.space_group_name_H-M   'P 1'
#
loop_
_entity.id
_entity.type
_entity.pdbx_description
1 polymer ?
#
loop_
_entity_poly.entity_id
_entity_poly.type
_entity_poly.pdbx_seq_one_letter_code
_entity_poly.pdbx_strand_id
1 'polypeptide(L)'
;MAMGRPIETEQGFLFVDGAFVAPPYKIEFEEDSIRINGEDYAADAFDLSRYSPRSRGMRGEGPRSMGYRGGGSFHRGEPQETVEYNPLWRLSREFSWLSHGAIFVLKQENPPLILWPTQHGFDLLETLIATAEQPVNENHVHDAVTSDEDRETWRDLVANFQATPAFLSKATKLVDEMNAVEIDAERQHAAQRLGEKVSYPLTMFALVLVVIAVGHLLTHAQATNLQIDDPSTRETIKKSTVVSLIIVGLMSAIDLVWTLVAHQSGTMREMNPLGSRLIADPVQLIAFKIVITSMSIGLLFWLRDLPFARRATWWCCLVLTLLTVRWVTFQSLFV
;
A
#
# COMPACT_ATOMS: atom_id res chain seq x y z
N MET A 1 -13.01 -0.13 -42.87
CA MET A 1 -12.26 0.26 -41.64
C MET A 1 -11.08 -0.71 -41.50
N ALA A 2 -9.89 -0.24 -41.14
CA ALA A 2 -8.77 -1.16 -40.91
C ALA A 2 -9.07 -1.99 -39.65
N MET A 3 -9.09 -3.33 -39.80
CA MET A 3 -9.23 -4.24 -38.67
C MET A 3 -8.06 -4.06 -37.69
N GLY A 4 -8.32 -4.32 -36.41
CA GLY A 4 -7.37 -4.07 -35.32
C GLY A 4 -6.01 -4.72 -35.57
N ARG A 5 -4.93 -4.10 -35.08
CA ARG A 5 -3.61 -4.73 -35.12
C ARG A 5 -3.65 -6.04 -34.33
N PRO A 6 -2.98 -7.11 -34.80
CA PRO A 6 -2.89 -8.35 -34.03
C PRO A 6 -2.28 -8.05 -32.66
N ILE A 7 -2.84 -8.68 -31.62
CA ILE A 7 -2.38 -8.54 -30.24
C ILE A 7 -1.42 -9.70 -29.98
N GLU A 8 -0.15 -9.36 -29.73
CA GLU A 8 0.87 -10.31 -29.33
C GLU A 8 1.32 -9.99 -27.90
N THR A 9 1.13 -10.93 -26.96
CA THR A 9 1.57 -10.73 -25.57
C THR A 9 1.84 -12.04 -24.84
N GLU A 10 2.74 -12.00 -23.86
CA GLU A 10 3.01 -13.11 -22.94
C GLU A 10 2.33 -12.89 -21.58
N GLN A 11 1.74 -11.72 -21.35
CA GLN A 11 1.11 -11.34 -20.08
C GLN A 11 -0.35 -11.78 -20.00
N GLY A 12 -0.90 -11.76 -18.78
CA GLY A 12 -2.31 -12.08 -18.52
C GLY A 12 -2.61 -13.57 -18.52
N PHE A 13 -3.90 -13.90 -18.38
CA PHE A 13 -4.39 -15.27 -18.42
C PHE A 13 -5.57 -15.32 -19.37
N LEU A 14 -5.56 -16.30 -20.27
CA LEU A 14 -6.65 -16.51 -21.22
C LEU A 14 -7.18 -17.92 -21.02
N PHE A 15 -8.47 -18.02 -20.73
CA PHE A 15 -9.21 -19.26 -20.66
C PHE A 15 -10.21 -19.29 -21.81
N VAL A 16 -10.25 -20.40 -22.54
CA VAL A 16 -11.23 -20.63 -23.61
C VAL A 16 -11.91 -21.96 -23.33
N ASP A 17 -13.23 -21.93 -23.17
CA ASP A 17 -14.08 -23.08 -22.86
C ASP A 17 -13.55 -23.92 -21.67
N GLY A 18 -13.12 -23.22 -20.62
CA GLY A 18 -12.60 -23.84 -19.39
C GLY A 18 -11.14 -24.28 -19.45
N ALA A 19 -10.48 -24.21 -20.61
CA ALA A 19 -9.07 -24.58 -20.77
C ALA A 19 -8.16 -23.35 -20.73
N PHE A 20 -7.05 -23.43 -20.00
CA PHE A 20 -6.02 -22.38 -20.02
C PHE A 20 -5.22 -22.44 -21.33
N VAL A 21 -5.20 -21.32 -22.06
CA VAL A 21 -4.36 -21.12 -23.24
C VAL A 21 -2.97 -20.66 -22.77
N ALA A 22 -1.93 -21.40 -23.16
CA ALA A 22 -0.56 -21.04 -22.82
C ALA A 22 -0.06 -19.87 -23.69
N PRO A 23 0.69 -18.90 -23.11
CA PRO A 23 1.36 -17.86 -23.89
C PRO A 23 2.50 -18.46 -24.74
N PRO A 24 2.97 -17.76 -25.80
CA PRO A 24 2.56 -16.41 -26.22
C PRO A 24 1.16 -16.39 -26.85
N TYR A 25 0.39 -15.35 -26.55
CA TYR A 25 -0.92 -15.11 -27.12
C TYR A 25 -0.77 -14.37 -28.45
N LYS A 26 -1.34 -14.92 -29.51
CA LYS A 26 -1.51 -14.28 -30.82
C LYS A 26 -3.00 -14.20 -31.13
N ILE A 27 -3.56 -13.00 -31.01
CA ILE A 27 -5.00 -12.77 -31.14
C ILE A 27 -5.24 -11.87 -32.34
N GLU A 28 -5.92 -12.40 -33.34
CA GLU A 28 -6.29 -11.69 -34.56
C GLU A 28 -7.81 -11.55 -34.59
N PHE A 29 -8.30 -10.34 -34.89
CA PHE A 29 -9.73 -10.07 -35.04
C PHE A 29 -10.02 -9.90 -36.53
N GLU A 30 -10.87 -10.77 -37.05
CA GLU A 30 -11.45 -10.64 -38.39
C GLU A 30 -12.87 -10.04 -38.29
N GLU A 31 -13.59 -9.97 -39.41
CA GLU A 31 -14.89 -9.29 -39.46
C GLU A 31 -15.94 -10.04 -38.62
N ASP A 32 -15.95 -11.37 -38.71
CA ASP A 32 -16.91 -12.26 -38.04
C ASP A 32 -16.25 -13.39 -37.24
N SER A 33 -14.95 -13.29 -36.95
CA SER A 33 -14.22 -14.30 -36.19
C SER A 33 -13.08 -13.70 -35.36
N ILE A 34 -12.68 -14.44 -34.34
CA ILE A 34 -11.51 -14.19 -33.50
C ILE A 34 -10.60 -15.40 -33.66
N ARG A 35 -9.35 -15.19 -34.08
CA ARG A 35 -8.34 -16.25 -34.15
C ARG A 35 -7.42 -16.14 -32.93
N ILE A 36 -7.38 -17.17 -32.11
CA ILE A 36 -6.54 -17.24 -30.90
C ILE A 36 -5.52 -18.36 -31.10
N ASN A 37 -4.23 -18.00 -31.15
CA ASN A 37 -3.12 -18.96 -31.36
C ASN A 37 -3.29 -19.87 -32.60
N GLY A 38 -3.99 -19.39 -33.63
CA GLY A 38 -4.25 -20.13 -34.86
C GLY A 38 -5.57 -20.90 -34.88
N GLU A 39 -6.30 -20.95 -33.77
CA GLU A 39 -7.65 -21.52 -33.72
C GLU A 39 -8.70 -20.45 -33.98
N ASP A 40 -9.65 -20.73 -34.89
CA ASP A 40 -10.70 -19.82 -35.30
C ASP A 40 -11.97 -20.01 -34.45
N TYR A 41 -12.46 -18.92 -33.88
CA TYR A 41 -13.71 -18.84 -33.14
C TYR A 41 -14.65 -17.87 -33.85
N ALA A 42 -15.86 -18.32 -34.19
CA ALA A 42 -16.86 -17.46 -34.80
C ALA A 42 -17.34 -16.38 -33.80
N ALA A 43 -17.69 -15.20 -34.28
CA ALA A 43 -18.13 -14.09 -33.43
C ALA A 43 -19.39 -14.42 -32.61
N ASP A 44 -20.27 -15.24 -33.18
CA ASP A 44 -21.50 -15.72 -32.58
C ASP A 44 -21.30 -16.89 -31.60
N ALA A 45 -20.08 -17.43 -31.50
CA ALA A 45 -19.74 -18.42 -30.50
C ALA A 45 -19.76 -17.84 -29.08
N PHE A 46 -19.59 -16.52 -28.92
CA PHE A 46 -19.58 -15.83 -27.63
C PHE A 46 -20.78 -14.88 -27.51
N ASP A 47 -21.34 -14.69 -26.31
CA ASP A 47 -22.36 -13.66 -26.12
C ASP A 47 -21.74 -12.27 -26.09
N LEU A 48 -21.79 -11.58 -27.24
CA LEU A 48 -21.29 -10.21 -27.38
C LEU A 48 -22.37 -9.15 -27.11
N SER A 49 -23.49 -9.50 -26.47
CA SER A 49 -24.58 -8.59 -26.15
C SER A 49 -24.12 -7.37 -25.32
N ARG A 50 -23.15 -7.54 -24.43
CA ARG A 50 -22.54 -6.46 -23.62
C ARG A 50 -21.81 -5.41 -24.47
N TYR A 51 -21.29 -5.82 -25.62
CA TYR A 51 -20.55 -4.96 -26.55
C TYR A 51 -21.43 -4.29 -27.57
N SER A 52 -22.61 -4.86 -27.84
CA SER A 52 -23.60 -4.23 -28.70
C SER A 52 -23.90 -2.83 -28.15
N PRO A 53 -23.95 -1.79 -29.01
CA PRO A 53 -24.41 -0.50 -28.55
C PRO A 53 -25.80 -0.71 -27.97
N ARG A 54 -25.95 -0.60 -26.63
CA ARG A 54 -27.27 -0.54 -26.01
C ARG A 54 -27.99 0.54 -26.77
N SER A 55 -28.90 0.14 -27.66
CA SER A 55 -29.78 1.06 -28.38
C SER A 55 -30.36 1.86 -27.27
N ARG A 56 -29.88 3.10 -27.15
CA ARG A 56 -30.19 3.97 -26.04
C ARG A 56 -31.63 4.29 -26.31
N GLY A 57 -32.51 3.40 -25.84
CA GLY A 57 -33.92 3.41 -26.08
C GLY A 57 -34.29 4.85 -25.86
N MET A 58 -34.75 5.47 -26.95
CA MET A 58 -35.10 6.88 -26.97
C MET A 58 -35.71 7.18 -25.61
N ARG A 59 -35.17 8.20 -24.94
CA ARG A 59 -35.82 8.86 -23.80
C ARG A 59 -37.25 9.20 -24.22
N GLY A 60 -38.14 8.23 -24.09
CA GLY A 60 -39.58 8.39 -24.04
C GLY A 60 -39.89 8.81 -22.62
N GLU A 61 -40.56 9.95 -22.50
CA GLU A 61 -41.28 10.38 -21.31
C GLU A 61 -40.45 10.74 -20.08
N GLY A 62 -39.52 11.69 -20.28
CA GLY A 62 -39.45 12.76 -19.28
C GLY A 62 -40.75 13.58 -19.36
N PRO A 63 -41.45 13.84 -18.23
CA PRO A 63 -42.67 14.63 -18.24
C PRO A 63 -42.39 16.00 -18.85
N ARG A 64 -43.26 16.41 -19.76
CA ARG A 64 -43.29 17.70 -20.46
C ARG A 64 -42.95 18.84 -19.49
N SER A 65 -41.69 19.27 -19.45
CA SER A 65 -41.33 20.57 -18.90
C SER A 65 -41.87 21.62 -19.86
N MET A 66 -43.07 22.11 -19.55
CA MET A 66 -43.63 23.32 -20.11
C MET A 66 -42.64 24.47 -19.92
N GLY A 67 -42.34 25.16 -21.02
CA GLY A 67 -41.77 26.49 -21.00
C GLY A 67 -40.27 26.50 -21.24
N TYR A 68 -39.86 26.75 -22.49
CA TYR A 68 -39.39 28.09 -22.82
C TYR A 68 -39.40 28.26 -24.34
N ARG A 69 -40.13 29.29 -24.76
CA ARG A 69 -40.40 29.69 -26.13
C ARG A 69 -39.20 30.52 -26.59
N GLY A 70 -38.24 29.88 -27.27
CA GLY A 70 -37.08 30.55 -27.86
C GLY A 70 -36.72 29.85 -29.16
N GLY A 71 -37.21 30.41 -30.27
CA GLY A 71 -37.08 29.83 -31.61
C GLY A 71 -35.64 29.77 -32.08
N GLY A 72 -35.04 28.58 -31.99
CA GLY A 72 -33.89 28.19 -32.79
C GLY A 72 -34.32 27.05 -33.70
N SER A 73 -34.24 27.26 -35.01
CA SER A 73 -34.53 26.25 -36.02
C SER A 73 -33.65 25.02 -35.79
N PHE A 74 -34.17 24.02 -35.09
CA PHE A 74 -33.57 22.69 -35.03
C PHE A 74 -33.54 22.16 -36.46
N HIS A 75 -32.36 22.21 -37.07
CA HIS A 75 -32.06 21.45 -38.27
C HIS A 75 -32.48 20.01 -37.98
N ARG A 76 -33.47 19.55 -38.74
CA ARG A 76 -33.91 18.17 -38.83
C ARG A 76 -32.71 17.42 -39.42
N GLY A 77 -31.76 17.09 -38.56
CA GLY A 77 -30.57 16.33 -38.94
C GLY A 77 -31.03 15.06 -39.62
N GLU A 78 -30.44 14.78 -40.77
CA GLU A 78 -30.57 13.49 -41.45
C GLU A 78 -30.52 12.36 -40.42
N PRO A 79 -31.34 11.30 -40.58
CA PRO A 79 -31.18 10.09 -39.81
C PRO A 79 -29.73 9.66 -39.98
N GLN A 80 -28.94 9.87 -38.93
CA GLN A 80 -27.54 9.48 -38.90
C GLN A 80 -27.57 7.98 -39.13
N GLU A 81 -27.07 7.53 -40.30
CA GLU A 81 -26.91 6.10 -40.58
C GLU A 81 -26.28 5.50 -39.34
N THR A 82 -27.00 4.58 -38.71
CA THR A 82 -26.49 3.86 -37.56
C THR A 82 -25.34 3.04 -38.09
N VAL A 83 -24.13 3.60 -38.00
CA VAL A 83 -22.90 2.88 -38.31
C VAL A 83 -22.97 1.60 -37.51
N GLU A 84 -23.11 0.48 -38.22
CA GLU A 84 -23.25 -0.84 -37.64
C GLU A 84 -21.97 -1.11 -36.85
N TYR A 85 -22.07 -0.97 -35.53
CA TYR A 85 -20.91 -1.13 -34.66
C TYR A 85 -20.67 -2.62 -34.48
N ASN A 86 -19.61 -3.13 -35.11
CA ASN A 86 -19.15 -4.49 -34.90
C ASN A 86 -18.73 -4.66 -33.41
N PRO A 87 -19.40 -5.54 -32.63
CA PRO A 87 -19.09 -5.76 -31.22
C PRO A 87 -17.67 -6.32 -31.00
N LEU A 88 -17.12 -7.08 -31.95
CA LEU A 88 -15.75 -7.59 -31.91
C LEU A 88 -14.72 -6.47 -31.80
N TRP A 89 -14.99 -5.32 -32.41
CA TRP A 89 -14.08 -4.19 -32.31
C TRP A 89 -13.94 -3.69 -30.88
N ARG A 90 -15.02 -3.68 -30.08
CA ARG A 90 -14.94 -3.30 -28.67
C ARG A 90 -14.22 -4.37 -27.84
N LEU A 91 -14.55 -5.64 -28.08
CA LEU A 91 -13.85 -6.75 -27.44
C LEU A 91 -12.34 -6.70 -27.72
N SER A 92 -11.94 -6.42 -28.96
CA SER A 92 -10.52 -6.28 -29.33
C SER A 92 -9.77 -5.21 -28.54
N ARG A 93 -10.45 -4.11 -28.18
CA ARG A 93 -9.86 -3.06 -27.34
C ARG A 93 -9.66 -3.53 -25.92
N GLU A 94 -10.57 -4.33 -25.38
CA GLU A 94 -10.43 -4.88 -24.04
C GLU A 94 -9.35 -5.94 -23.99
N PHE A 95 -9.16 -6.74 -25.04
CA PHE A 95 -8.04 -7.69 -25.14
C PHE A 95 -6.66 -7.02 -25.03
N SER A 96 -6.54 -5.72 -25.30
CA SER A 96 -5.29 -4.99 -25.02
C SER A 96 -4.94 -4.99 -23.51
N TRP A 97 -5.89 -5.20 -22.62
CA TRP A 97 -5.66 -5.37 -21.18
C TRP A 97 -4.98 -6.69 -20.81
N LEU A 98 -5.01 -7.70 -21.69
CA LEU A 98 -4.23 -8.92 -21.51
C LEU A 98 -2.74 -8.60 -21.39
N SER A 99 -2.26 -7.60 -22.15
CA SER A 99 -0.88 -7.08 -22.07
C SER A 99 -0.54 -6.36 -20.76
N HIS A 100 -1.53 -6.14 -19.89
CA HIS A 100 -1.40 -5.56 -18.55
C HIS A 100 -1.71 -6.58 -17.45
N GLY A 101 -1.76 -7.87 -17.78
CA GLY A 101 -2.00 -8.92 -16.81
C GLY A 101 -3.46 -9.30 -16.59
N ALA A 102 -4.43 -8.72 -17.31
CA ALA A 102 -5.84 -9.07 -17.14
C ALA A 102 -6.11 -10.57 -17.39
N ILE A 103 -7.16 -11.08 -16.77
CA ILE A 103 -7.65 -12.44 -16.91
C ILE A 103 -8.91 -12.40 -17.77
N PHE A 104 -8.89 -13.12 -18.89
CA PHE A 104 -10.01 -13.29 -19.80
C PHE A 104 -10.53 -14.72 -19.71
N VAL A 105 -11.83 -14.87 -19.50
CA VAL A 105 -12.52 -16.15 -19.60
C VAL A 105 -13.54 -16.03 -20.73
N LEU A 106 -13.25 -16.72 -21.82
CA LEU A 106 -14.14 -16.89 -22.95
C LEU A 106 -14.82 -18.25 -22.82
N LYS A 107 -16.15 -18.25 -22.81
CA LYS A 107 -16.96 -19.47 -22.79
C LYS A 107 -18.05 -19.34 -23.84
N GLN A 108 -18.28 -20.42 -24.59
CA GLN A 108 -19.34 -20.45 -25.59
C GLN A 108 -20.70 -20.05 -25.01
N GLU A 109 -21.45 -19.25 -25.77
CA GLU A 109 -22.79 -18.73 -25.43
C GLU A 109 -22.84 -17.80 -24.20
N ASN A 110 -21.71 -17.55 -23.52
CA ASN A 110 -21.62 -16.68 -22.36
C ASN A 110 -20.87 -15.38 -22.68
N PRO A 111 -21.16 -14.28 -21.95
CA PRO A 111 -20.43 -13.04 -22.11
C PRO A 111 -18.98 -13.19 -21.61
N PRO A 112 -18.00 -12.59 -22.29
CA PRO A 112 -16.62 -12.57 -21.81
C PRO A 112 -16.51 -12.03 -20.38
N LEU A 113 -15.89 -12.82 -19.50
CA LEU A 113 -15.59 -12.43 -18.13
C LEU A 113 -14.15 -11.89 -18.08
N ILE A 114 -14.01 -10.66 -17.58
CA ILE A 114 -12.74 -9.95 -17.51
C ILE A 114 -12.46 -9.61 -16.05
N LEU A 115 -11.33 -10.09 -15.54
CA LEU A 115 -10.92 -9.87 -14.16
C LEU A 115 -9.52 -9.26 -14.12
N TRP A 116 -9.29 -8.37 -13.16
CA TRP A 116 -7.98 -7.77 -12.91
C TRP A 116 -7.27 -8.54 -11.80
N PRO A 117 -5.98 -8.89 -11.96
CA PRO A 117 -5.21 -9.57 -10.91
C PRO A 117 -5.27 -8.84 -9.57
N THR A 118 -5.18 -7.51 -9.59
CA THR A 118 -5.21 -6.67 -8.38
C THR A 118 -6.57 -6.57 -7.69
N GLN A 119 -7.61 -7.19 -8.25
CA GLN A 119 -8.97 -7.24 -7.69
C GLN A 119 -9.35 -8.72 -7.52
N HIS A 120 -10.38 -9.17 -8.22
CA HIS A 120 -10.93 -10.52 -8.10
C HIS A 120 -10.17 -11.56 -8.93
N GLY A 121 -9.25 -11.13 -9.80
CA GLY A 121 -8.44 -12.04 -10.57
C GLY A 121 -7.50 -12.86 -9.69
N PHE A 122 -6.99 -12.27 -8.60
CA PHE A 122 -6.16 -12.99 -7.62
C PHE A 122 -6.92 -14.14 -6.96
N ASP A 123 -8.12 -13.88 -6.44
CA ASP A 123 -8.97 -14.90 -5.80
C ASP A 123 -9.31 -16.05 -6.76
N LEU A 124 -9.54 -15.74 -8.05
CA LEU A 124 -9.76 -16.75 -9.08
C LEU A 124 -8.53 -17.65 -9.22
N LEU A 125 -7.34 -17.05 -9.40
CA LEU A 125 -6.11 -17.80 -9.59
C LEU A 125 -5.79 -18.66 -8.38
N GLU A 126 -5.95 -18.14 -7.16
CA GLU A 126 -5.77 -18.90 -5.93
C GLU A 126 -6.74 -20.09 -5.87
N THR A 127 -8.02 -19.86 -6.19
CA THR A 127 -9.03 -20.93 -6.25
C THR A 127 -8.68 -22.00 -7.29
N LEU A 128 -8.26 -21.61 -8.49
CA LEU A 128 -7.89 -22.54 -9.56
C LEU A 128 -6.62 -23.34 -9.23
N ILE A 129 -5.64 -22.73 -8.54
CA ILE A 129 -4.47 -23.45 -8.02
C ILE A 129 -4.90 -24.44 -6.94
N ALA A 130 -5.73 -24.03 -5.99
CA ALA A 130 -6.22 -24.90 -4.92
C ALA A 130 -7.02 -26.09 -5.48
N THR A 131 -7.89 -25.85 -6.46
CA THR A 131 -8.66 -26.91 -7.15
C THR A 131 -7.75 -27.96 -7.82
N ALA A 132 -6.56 -27.56 -8.28
CA ALA A 132 -5.59 -28.48 -8.86
C ALA A 132 -5.00 -29.46 -7.82
N GLU A 133 -4.90 -29.04 -6.56
CA GLU A 133 -4.37 -29.86 -5.47
C GLU A 133 -5.46 -30.70 -4.81
N GLN A 134 -6.63 -30.10 -4.55
CA GLN A 134 -7.79 -30.73 -3.92
C GLN A 134 -9.08 -30.12 -4.47
N PRO A 135 -10.14 -30.91 -4.72
CA PRO A 135 -11.43 -30.36 -5.14
C PRO A 135 -11.96 -29.39 -4.07
N VAL A 136 -11.95 -28.08 -4.37
CA VAL A 136 -12.46 -27.04 -3.48
C VAL A 136 -13.99 -27.03 -3.56
N ASN A 137 -14.67 -26.87 -2.41
CA ASN A 137 -16.11 -26.68 -2.40
C ASN A 137 -16.50 -25.43 -3.20
N GLU A 138 -17.34 -25.59 -4.22
CA GLU A 138 -17.79 -24.61 -5.23
C GLU A 138 -18.44 -23.31 -4.69
N ASN A 139 -18.57 -23.16 -3.37
CA ASN A 139 -19.36 -22.12 -2.75
C ASN A 139 -18.62 -20.79 -2.47
N HIS A 140 -17.30 -20.73 -2.65
CA HIS A 140 -16.56 -19.47 -2.52
C HIS A 140 -16.49 -18.73 -3.86
N VAL A 141 -17.61 -18.13 -4.27
CA VAL A 141 -17.59 -17.07 -5.27
C VAL A 141 -17.49 -15.74 -4.54
N HIS A 142 -16.48 -14.94 -4.85
CA HIS A 142 -16.26 -13.65 -4.19
C HIS A 142 -17.46 -12.71 -4.42
N ASP A 143 -17.96 -12.07 -3.36
CA ASP A 143 -19.18 -11.23 -3.38
C ASP A 143 -19.12 -10.08 -4.40
N ALA A 144 -17.91 -9.64 -4.74
CA ALA A 144 -17.67 -8.54 -5.66
C ALA A 144 -17.91 -8.88 -7.14
N VAL A 145 -18.03 -10.17 -7.52
CA VAL A 145 -18.60 -10.54 -8.81
C VAL A 145 -20.09 -10.26 -8.72
N THR A 146 -20.56 -9.14 -9.28
CA THR A 146 -21.91 -8.62 -9.02
C THR A 146 -22.99 -9.16 -9.94
N SER A 147 -22.64 -9.59 -11.16
CA SER A 147 -23.62 -10.14 -12.11
C SER A 147 -23.77 -11.64 -11.93
N ASP A 148 -25.00 -12.14 -12.00
CA ASP A 148 -25.29 -13.57 -11.87
C ASP A 148 -24.63 -14.38 -13.00
N GLU A 149 -24.57 -13.82 -14.20
CA GLU A 149 -23.90 -14.39 -15.38
C GLU A 149 -22.38 -14.59 -15.16
N ASP A 150 -21.71 -13.59 -14.56
CA ASP A 150 -20.27 -13.68 -14.27
C ASP A 150 -20.02 -14.70 -13.16
N ARG A 151 -20.92 -14.77 -12.16
CA ARG A 151 -20.85 -15.79 -11.08
C ARG A 151 -21.00 -17.19 -11.65
N GLU A 152 -21.91 -17.39 -12.60
CA GLU A 152 -22.10 -18.68 -13.27
C GLU A 152 -20.87 -19.07 -14.09
N THR A 153 -20.34 -18.14 -14.89
CA THR A 153 -19.11 -18.36 -15.68
C THR A 153 -17.91 -18.68 -14.78
N TRP A 154 -17.78 -18.00 -13.64
CA TRP A 154 -16.76 -18.30 -12.63
C TRP A 154 -16.92 -19.71 -12.05
N ARG A 155 -18.11 -20.05 -11.55
CA ARG A 155 -18.37 -21.36 -10.93
C ARG A 155 -18.10 -22.49 -11.91
N ASP A 156 -18.57 -22.34 -13.14
CA ASP A 156 -18.38 -23.33 -14.18
C ASP A 156 -16.90 -23.49 -14.55
N LEU A 157 -16.15 -22.39 -14.65
CA LEU A 157 -14.71 -22.45 -14.83
C LEU A 157 -14.07 -23.23 -13.69
N VAL A 158 -14.33 -22.88 -12.43
CA VAL A 158 -13.73 -23.55 -11.27
C VAL A 158 -14.10 -25.03 -11.19
N ALA A 159 -15.35 -25.39 -11.48
CA ALA A 159 -15.84 -26.77 -11.40
C ALA A 159 -15.23 -27.68 -12.48
N ASN A 160 -15.01 -27.15 -13.69
CA ASN A 160 -14.53 -27.92 -14.83
C ASN A 160 -13.05 -27.72 -15.15
N PHE A 161 -12.34 -26.89 -14.37
CA PHE A 161 -10.96 -26.53 -14.67
C PHE A 161 -10.01 -27.73 -14.55
N GLN A 162 -9.21 -27.94 -15.59
CA GLN A 162 -8.11 -28.90 -15.59
C GLN A 162 -6.79 -28.14 -15.62
N ALA A 163 -6.08 -28.14 -14.49
CA ALA A 163 -4.82 -27.42 -14.37
C ALA A 163 -3.74 -28.03 -15.28
N THR A 164 -3.13 -27.18 -16.11
CA THR A 164 -1.97 -27.56 -16.90
C THR A 164 -0.67 -27.16 -16.17
N PRO A 165 0.46 -27.85 -16.40
CA PRO A 165 1.74 -27.45 -15.81
C PRO A 165 2.16 -26.01 -16.14
N ALA A 166 1.82 -25.55 -17.36
CA ALA A 166 2.07 -24.18 -17.81
C ALA A 166 1.23 -23.16 -17.02
N PHE A 167 -0.04 -23.47 -16.76
CA PHE A 167 -0.90 -22.66 -15.89
C PHE A 167 -0.31 -22.56 -14.48
N LEU A 168 -0.07 -23.71 -13.84
CA LEU A 168 0.41 -23.75 -12.45
C LEU A 168 1.70 -22.95 -12.28
N SER A 169 2.69 -23.15 -13.16
CA SER A 169 3.95 -22.40 -13.09
C SER A 169 3.76 -20.88 -13.18
N LYS A 170 2.81 -20.42 -14.01
CA LYS A 170 2.56 -18.98 -14.21
C LYS A 170 1.70 -18.39 -13.08
N ALA A 171 0.62 -19.08 -12.71
CA ALA A 171 -0.33 -18.65 -11.70
C ALA A 171 0.30 -18.62 -10.32
N THR A 172 1.02 -19.68 -9.90
CA THR A 172 1.72 -19.73 -8.61
C THR A 172 2.72 -18.60 -8.48
N LYS A 173 3.51 -18.32 -9.53
CA LYS A 173 4.45 -17.19 -9.50
C LYS A 173 3.76 -15.85 -9.24
N LEU A 174 2.65 -15.58 -9.92
CA LEU A 174 1.92 -14.32 -9.74
C LEU A 174 1.26 -14.24 -8.36
N VAL A 175 0.64 -15.33 -7.91
CA VAL A 175 -0.01 -15.42 -6.59
C VAL A 175 1.03 -15.25 -5.48
N ASP A 176 2.22 -15.86 -5.59
CA ASP A 176 3.32 -15.69 -4.64
C ASP A 176 3.85 -14.24 -4.61
N GLU A 177 3.99 -13.60 -5.77
CA GLU A 177 4.39 -12.19 -5.86
C GLU A 177 3.37 -11.27 -5.19
N MET A 178 2.07 -11.51 -5.41
CA MET A 178 1.00 -10.74 -4.78
C MET A 178 0.89 -10.97 -3.28
N ASN A 179 0.96 -12.23 -2.83
CA ASN A 179 1.00 -12.59 -1.41
C ASN A 179 2.20 -11.94 -0.70
N ALA A 180 3.37 -11.89 -1.34
CA ALA A 180 4.53 -11.23 -0.77
C ALA A 180 4.31 -9.72 -0.57
N VAL A 181 3.63 -9.06 -1.51
CA VAL A 181 3.27 -7.63 -1.41
C VAL A 181 2.22 -7.41 -0.32
N GLU A 182 1.20 -8.27 -0.23
CA GLU A 182 0.17 -8.17 0.80
C GLU A 182 0.75 -8.38 2.20
N ILE A 183 1.58 -9.41 2.40
CA ILE A 183 2.26 -9.66 3.67
C ILE A 183 3.12 -8.45 4.08
N ASP A 184 3.81 -7.80 3.14
CA ASP A 184 4.58 -6.58 3.45
C ASP A 184 3.67 -5.41 3.80
N ALA A 185 2.60 -5.19 3.05
CA ALA A 185 1.61 -4.14 3.31
C ALA A 185 0.92 -4.34 4.69
N GLU A 186 0.53 -5.56 5.03
CA GLU A 186 -0.04 -5.90 6.33
C GLU A 186 0.94 -5.65 7.46
N ARG A 187 2.21 -6.03 7.29
CA ARG A 187 3.27 -5.74 8.27
C ARG A 187 3.44 -4.25 8.48
N GLN A 188 3.44 -3.46 7.40
CA GLN A 188 3.51 -2.01 7.48
C GLN A 188 2.28 -1.41 8.19
N HIS A 189 1.08 -1.85 7.85
CA HIS A 189 -0.15 -1.41 8.50
C HIS A 189 -0.23 -1.80 9.99
N ALA A 190 0.20 -3.02 10.33
CA ALA A 190 0.27 -3.49 11.72
C ALA A 190 1.28 -2.65 12.53
N ALA A 191 2.44 -2.35 11.95
CA ALA A 191 3.44 -1.48 12.56
C ALA A 191 2.91 -0.06 12.77
N GLN A 192 2.22 0.52 11.79
CA GLN A 192 1.58 1.83 11.91
C GLN A 192 0.53 1.86 13.03
N ARG A 193 -0.38 0.88 13.08
CA ARG A 193 -1.39 0.78 14.15
C ARG A 193 -0.76 0.63 15.54
N LEU A 194 0.33 -0.12 15.65
CA LEU A 194 1.09 -0.22 16.90
C LEU A 194 1.71 1.14 17.26
N GLY A 195 2.30 1.82 16.28
CA GLY A 195 2.85 3.17 16.42
C GLY A 195 1.82 4.18 16.92
N GLU A 196 0.62 4.19 16.35
CA GLU A 196 -0.50 5.04 16.77
C GLU A 196 -0.89 4.78 18.23
N LYS A 197 -1.04 3.50 18.62
CA LYS A 197 -1.39 3.12 20.00
C LYS A 197 -0.33 3.53 21.03
N VAL A 198 0.95 3.51 20.64
CA VAL A 198 2.07 3.87 21.51
C VAL A 198 2.33 5.38 21.53
N SER A 199 2.01 6.10 20.45
CA SER A 199 2.34 7.52 20.29
C SER A 199 1.71 8.40 21.37
N TYR A 200 0.42 8.21 21.66
CA TYR A 200 -0.28 9.00 22.69
C TYR A 200 0.32 8.87 24.10
N PRO A 201 0.42 7.66 24.70
CA PRO A 201 0.99 7.51 26.04
C PRO A 201 2.47 7.94 26.09
N LEU A 202 3.23 7.70 25.02
CA LEU A 202 4.62 8.14 24.93
C LEU A 202 4.73 9.67 24.93
N THR A 203 3.86 10.37 24.19
CA THR A 203 3.84 11.83 24.13
C THR A 203 3.45 12.44 25.47
N MET A 204 2.45 11.88 26.14
CA MET A 204 2.08 12.29 27.50
C MET A 204 3.23 12.09 28.49
N PHE A 205 3.90 10.93 28.43
CA PHE A 205 5.06 10.66 29.25
C PHE A 205 6.20 11.66 28.98
N ALA A 206 6.48 11.95 27.70
CA ALA A 206 7.49 12.89 27.30
C ALA A 206 7.20 14.32 27.80
N LEU A 207 5.94 14.77 27.74
CA LEU A 207 5.53 16.06 28.28
C LEU A 207 5.79 16.17 29.79
N VAL A 208 5.40 15.15 30.56
CA VAL A 208 5.69 15.10 32.00
C VAL A 208 7.20 15.13 32.26
N LEU A 209 7.97 14.36 31.50
CA LEU A 209 9.43 14.31 31.63
C LEU A 209 10.09 15.66 31.30
N VAL A 210 9.61 16.38 30.28
CA VAL A 210 10.06 17.74 29.95
C VAL A 210 9.82 18.69 31.12
N VAL A 211 8.64 18.66 31.74
CA VAL A 211 8.33 19.53 32.90
C VAL A 211 9.27 19.23 34.07
N ILE A 212 9.50 17.94 34.36
CA ILE A 212 10.45 17.51 35.41
C ILE A 212 11.87 17.99 35.09
N ALA A 213 12.31 17.84 33.84
CA ALA A 213 13.64 18.25 33.40
C ALA A 213 13.85 19.76 33.50
N VAL A 214 12.89 20.57 33.06
CA VAL A 214 12.93 22.03 33.20
C VAL A 214 12.98 22.43 34.67
N GLY A 215 12.12 21.86 35.51
CA GLY A 215 12.14 22.11 36.96
C GLY A 215 13.48 21.75 37.60
N HIS A 216 14.07 20.62 37.22
CA HIS A 216 15.39 20.20 37.67
C HIS A 216 16.50 21.16 37.22
N LEU A 217 16.49 21.57 35.94
CA LEU A 217 17.47 22.50 35.38
C LEU A 217 17.43 23.87 36.06
N LEU A 218 16.23 24.41 36.32
CA LEU A 218 16.05 25.72 36.96
C LEU A 218 16.49 25.68 38.43
N THR A 219 16.16 24.62 39.16
CA THR A 219 16.50 24.47 40.59
C THR A 219 18.02 24.37 40.81
N HIS A 220 18.74 23.76 39.88
CA HIS A 220 20.18 23.48 40.02
C HIS A 220 21.09 24.30 39.08
N ALA A 221 20.55 25.28 38.35
CA ALA A 221 21.32 26.13 37.45
C ALA A 221 22.43 26.92 38.16
N GLN A 222 22.13 27.50 39.32
CA GLN A 222 23.10 28.33 40.06
C GLN A 222 24.22 27.49 40.69
N ALA A 223 23.87 26.38 41.33
CA ALA A 223 24.82 25.49 42.00
C ALA A 223 25.81 24.81 41.04
N THR A 224 25.44 24.68 39.77
CA THR A 224 26.28 24.06 38.74
C THR A 224 27.28 25.04 38.12
N ASN A 225 26.95 26.34 38.12
CA ASN A 225 27.76 27.39 37.49
C ASN A 225 28.75 28.03 38.47
N LEU A 226 28.39 28.14 39.75
CA LEU A 226 29.24 28.71 40.79
C LEU A 226 30.19 27.64 41.38
N GLN A 227 31.47 27.96 41.52
CA GLN A 227 32.42 27.15 42.29
C GLN A 227 32.11 27.37 43.78
N ILE A 228 31.33 26.46 44.35
CA ILE A 228 31.01 26.47 45.78
C ILE A 228 31.92 25.45 46.47
N ASP A 229 32.79 25.92 47.37
CA ASP A 229 33.75 25.10 48.14
C ASP A 229 33.14 24.45 49.39
N ASP A 230 31.85 24.64 49.65
CA ASP A 230 31.16 24.04 50.79
C ASP A 230 30.96 22.51 50.60
N PRO A 231 31.47 21.66 51.53
CA PRO A 231 31.36 20.20 51.43
C PRO A 231 29.90 19.70 51.42
N SER A 232 28.98 20.36 52.14
CA SER A 232 27.58 19.93 52.19
C SER A 232 26.88 20.15 50.85
N THR A 233 27.18 21.27 50.18
CA THR A 233 26.69 21.59 48.84
C THR A 233 27.23 20.62 47.78
N ARG A 234 28.46 20.12 47.94
CA ARG A 234 29.08 19.16 47.02
C ARG A 234 28.28 17.85 46.92
N GLU A 235 27.78 17.33 48.04
CA GLU A 235 26.97 16.10 48.03
C GLU A 235 25.64 16.27 47.31
N THR A 236 24.96 17.40 47.53
CA THR A 236 23.71 17.74 46.82
C THR A 236 23.94 17.86 45.33
N ILE A 237 25.05 18.49 44.90
CA ILE A 237 25.41 18.60 43.47
C ILE A 237 25.65 17.21 42.86
N LYS A 238 26.33 16.29 43.57
CA LYS A 238 26.55 14.92 43.06
C LYS A 238 25.22 14.20 42.85
N LYS A 239 24.31 14.27 43.82
CA LYS A 239 22.97 13.67 43.71
C LYS A 239 22.18 14.27 42.55
N SER A 240 22.18 15.60 42.42
CA SER A 240 21.54 16.30 41.28
C SER A 240 22.14 15.87 39.93
N THR A 241 23.46 15.71 39.83
CA THR A 241 24.11 15.26 38.59
C THR A 241 23.63 13.87 38.18
N VAL A 242 23.48 12.95 39.15
CA VAL A 242 22.95 11.59 38.88
C VAL A 242 21.49 11.66 38.41
N VAL A 243 20.66 12.50 39.04
CA VAL A 243 19.27 12.71 38.60
C VAL A 243 19.21 13.27 37.18
N SER A 244 20.07 14.25 36.85
CA SER A 244 20.19 14.77 35.48
C SER A 244 20.58 13.68 34.47
N LEU A 245 21.51 12.79 34.81
CA LEU A 245 21.91 11.67 33.93
C LEU A 245 20.77 10.67 33.70
N ILE A 246 19.94 10.41 34.72
CA ILE A 246 18.73 9.58 34.57
C ILE A 246 17.76 10.24 33.60
N ILE A 247 17.50 11.55 33.75
CA ILE A 247 16.62 12.30 32.85
C ILE A 247 17.16 12.25 31.41
N VAL A 248 18.47 12.47 31.22
CA VAL A 248 19.16 12.34 29.91
C VAL A 248 18.95 10.95 29.30
N GLY A 249 19.10 9.89 30.09
CA GLY A 249 18.88 8.52 29.63
C GLY A 249 17.43 8.28 29.19
N LEU A 250 16.45 8.73 29.98
CA LEU A 250 15.03 8.61 29.64
C LEU A 250 14.65 9.42 28.40
N MET A 251 15.11 10.66 28.29
CA MET A 251 14.86 11.50 27.10
C MET A 251 15.50 10.92 25.84
N SER A 252 16.72 10.37 25.94
CA SER A 252 17.37 9.69 24.81
C SER A 252 16.62 8.42 24.39
N ALA A 253 16.05 7.67 25.35
CA ALA A 253 15.23 6.50 25.05
C ALA A 253 13.93 6.90 24.31
N ILE A 254 13.25 7.97 24.74
CA ILE A 254 12.08 8.49 24.03
C ILE A 254 12.44 8.94 22.61
N ASP A 255 13.55 9.68 22.47
CA ASP A 255 14.05 10.13 21.18
C ASP A 255 14.38 8.95 20.25
N LEU A 256 14.92 7.85 20.76
CA LEU A 256 15.10 6.60 20.00
C LEU A 256 13.76 6.03 19.52
N VAL A 257 12.76 5.95 20.40
CA VAL A 257 11.43 5.42 20.02
C VAL A 257 10.81 6.27 18.92
N TRP A 258 10.84 7.60 19.02
CA TRP A 258 10.33 8.46 17.94
C TRP A 258 11.13 8.36 16.65
N THR A 259 12.46 8.20 16.73
CA THR A 259 13.28 7.97 15.53
C THR A 259 12.84 6.67 14.83
N LEU A 260 12.54 5.61 15.59
CA LEU A 260 12.06 4.35 15.03
C LEU A 260 10.68 4.46 14.39
N VAL A 261 9.73 5.15 15.04
CA VAL A 261 8.39 5.38 14.49
C VAL A 261 8.45 6.25 13.23
N ALA A 262 9.28 7.30 13.23
CA ALA A 262 9.49 8.16 12.07
C ALA A 262 10.14 7.40 10.91
N HIS A 263 11.08 6.48 11.20
CA HIS A 263 11.67 5.61 10.20
C HIS A 263 10.64 4.64 9.59
N GLN A 264 9.85 3.96 10.41
CA GLN A 264 8.84 3.00 9.94
C GLN A 264 7.71 3.64 9.13
N SER A 265 7.38 4.91 9.39
CA SER A 265 6.37 5.65 8.64
C SER A 265 6.89 6.19 7.28
N GLY A 266 8.18 6.02 6.96
CA GLY A 266 8.78 6.56 5.74
C GLY A 266 8.81 8.09 5.65
N THR A 267 8.53 8.79 6.76
CA THR A 267 8.45 10.26 6.80
C THR A 267 9.83 10.92 6.85
N MET A 268 10.87 10.17 7.25
CA MET A 268 12.26 10.64 7.26
C MET A 268 13.01 10.16 6.03
N ARG A 269 13.24 11.06 5.07
CA ARG A 269 14.19 10.84 3.98
C ARG A 269 15.55 11.45 4.34
N GLU A 270 16.49 10.60 4.73
CA GLU A 270 17.84 11.03 5.07
C GLU A 270 18.58 11.52 3.81
N MET A 271 19.08 12.76 3.86
CA MET A 271 19.85 13.34 2.75
C MET A 271 21.34 12.98 2.79
N ASN A 272 21.82 12.47 3.92
CA ASN A 272 23.21 12.06 4.09
C ASN A 272 23.43 10.61 3.64
N PRO A 273 24.33 10.35 2.67
CA PRO A 273 24.60 8.99 2.18
C PRO A 273 25.20 8.04 3.22
N LEU A 274 25.85 8.56 4.26
CA LEU A 274 26.32 7.73 5.39
C LEU A 274 25.16 7.38 6.33
N GLY A 275 24.26 8.34 6.56
CA GLY A 275 23.05 8.13 7.35
C GLY A 275 22.09 7.15 6.69
N SER A 276 21.94 7.21 5.37
CA SER A 276 21.02 6.32 4.64
C SER A 276 21.37 4.84 4.79
N ARG A 277 22.67 4.49 4.92
CA ARG A 277 23.11 3.11 5.17
C ARG A 277 22.80 2.65 6.59
N LEU A 278 22.98 3.52 7.58
CA LEU A 278 22.66 3.23 8.99
C LEU A 278 21.14 3.15 9.22
N ILE A 279 20.36 3.87 8.43
CA ILE A 279 18.90 3.93 8.53
C ILE A 279 18.25 2.73 7.84
N ALA A 280 18.88 2.16 6.80
CA ALA A 280 18.35 0.99 6.09
C ALA A 280 18.10 -0.23 6.99
N ASP A 281 18.80 -0.32 8.13
CA ASP A 281 18.62 -1.36 9.13
C ASP A 281 18.26 -0.76 10.51
N PRO A 282 17.01 -0.87 10.96
CA PRO A 282 16.59 -0.38 12.28
C PRO A 282 17.44 -0.92 13.42
N VAL A 283 17.98 -2.13 13.30
CA VAL A 283 18.80 -2.76 14.34
C VAL A 283 20.14 -2.03 14.48
N GLN A 284 20.76 -1.63 13.36
CA GLN A 284 22.01 -0.86 13.39
C GLN A 284 21.81 0.50 14.01
N LEU A 285 20.71 1.18 13.69
CA LEU A 285 20.36 2.47 14.28
C LEU A 285 20.19 2.37 15.81
N ILE A 286 19.45 1.36 16.27
CA ILE A 286 19.24 1.08 17.70
C ILE A 286 20.58 0.83 18.39
N ALA A 287 21.38 -0.12 17.85
CA ALA A 287 22.66 -0.50 18.43
C ALA A 287 23.60 0.70 18.53
N PHE A 288 23.73 1.47 17.45
CA PHE A 288 24.56 2.68 17.42
C PHE A 288 24.15 3.69 18.48
N LYS A 289 22.86 4.00 18.57
CA LYS A 289 22.34 5.00 19.53
C LYS A 289 22.47 4.52 20.97
N ILE A 290 22.20 3.24 21.25
CA ILE A 290 22.39 2.64 22.58
C ILE A 290 23.86 2.70 22.99
N VAL A 291 24.78 2.31 22.11
CA VAL A 291 26.21 2.27 22.41
C VAL A 291 26.73 3.67 22.71
N ILE A 292 26.47 4.65 21.84
CA ILE A 292 26.96 6.02 22.02
C ILE A 292 26.32 6.68 23.25
N THR A 293 25.01 6.50 23.45
CA THR A 293 24.31 7.07 24.61
C THR A 293 24.83 6.46 25.91
N SER A 294 24.99 5.13 25.97
CA SER A 294 25.50 4.44 27.16
C SER A 294 26.93 4.82 27.47
N MET A 295 27.79 4.92 26.45
CA MET A 295 29.17 5.39 26.59
C MET A 295 29.22 6.83 27.11
N SER A 296 28.38 7.71 26.56
CA SER A 296 28.32 9.12 26.97
C SER A 296 27.83 9.28 28.41
N ILE A 297 26.75 8.59 28.78
CA ILE A 297 26.21 8.58 30.16
C ILE A 297 27.24 7.98 31.13
N GLY A 298 27.88 6.86 30.75
CA GLY A 298 28.91 6.22 31.56
C GLY A 298 30.11 7.11 31.82
N LEU A 299 30.60 7.81 30.78
CA LEU A 299 31.71 8.75 30.89
C LEU A 299 31.34 9.94 31.81
N LEU A 300 30.17 10.54 31.64
CA LEU A 300 29.71 11.63 32.50
C LEU A 300 29.48 11.17 33.94
N PHE A 301 28.99 9.94 34.14
CA PHE A 301 28.79 9.36 35.46
C PHE A 301 30.12 9.12 36.18
N TRP A 302 31.15 8.64 35.46
CA TRP A 302 32.48 8.40 35.99
C TRP A 302 33.21 9.71 36.32
N LEU A 303 33.08 10.73 35.46
CA LEU A 303 33.71 12.03 35.64
C LEU A 303 32.91 13.03 36.49
N ARG A 304 31.78 12.61 37.08
CA ARG A 304 30.82 13.51 37.77
C ARG A 304 31.42 14.39 38.88
N ASP A 305 32.55 13.98 39.44
CA ASP A 305 33.24 14.76 40.48
C ASP A 305 33.89 16.04 39.92
N LEU A 306 34.20 16.06 38.62
CA LEU A 306 34.79 17.20 37.94
C LEU A 306 33.73 18.29 37.66
N PRO A 307 34.04 19.58 37.88
CA PRO A 307 33.10 20.68 37.61
C PRO A 307 32.71 20.77 36.13
N PHE A 308 33.63 20.39 35.23
CA PHE A 308 33.36 20.35 33.79
C PHE A 308 32.27 19.33 33.42
N ALA A 309 32.35 18.10 33.96
CA ALA A 309 31.35 17.05 33.68
C ALA A 309 29.95 17.44 34.16
N ARG A 310 29.85 18.18 35.27
CA ARG A 310 28.57 18.70 35.80
C ARG A 310 27.95 19.71 34.86
N ARG A 311 28.74 20.67 34.37
CA ARG A 311 28.30 21.64 33.35
C ARG A 311 27.89 20.95 32.05
N ALA A 312 28.68 19.98 31.59
CA ALA A 312 28.36 19.21 30.39
C ALA A 312 27.05 18.41 30.55
N THR A 313 26.83 17.80 31.71
CA THR A 313 25.58 17.07 32.02
C THR A 313 24.37 18.00 32.01
N TRP A 314 24.50 19.19 32.62
CA TRP A 314 23.44 20.20 32.61
C TRP A 314 23.09 20.66 31.19
N TRP A 315 24.10 20.96 30.36
CA TRP A 315 23.90 21.32 28.95
C TRP A 315 23.29 20.18 28.13
N CYS A 316 23.73 18.95 28.34
CA CYS A 316 23.17 17.77 27.68
C CYS A 316 21.68 17.60 28.02
N CYS A 317 21.33 17.73 29.30
CA CYS A 317 19.94 17.68 29.76
C CYS A 317 19.08 18.80 29.13
N LEU A 318 19.60 20.03 29.05
CA LEU A 318 18.93 21.14 28.38
C LEU A 318 18.68 20.86 26.89
N VAL A 319 19.71 20.42 26.15
CA VAL A 319 19.60 20.13 24.72
C VAL A 319 18.59 19.02 24.45
N LEU A 320 18.65 17.92 25.21
CA LEU A 320 17.68 16.83 25.07
C LEU A 320 16.27 17.28 25.41
N THR A 321 16.08 18.13 26.42
CA THR A 321 14.78 18.72 26.74
C THR A 321 14.22 19.51 25.55
N LEU A 322 15.05 20.35 24.90
CA LEU A 322 14.64 21.11 23.72
C LEU A 322 14.32 20.21 22.51
N LEU A 323 15.10 19.15 22.30
CA LEU A 323 14.84 18.16 21.26
C LEU A 323 13.52 17.40 21.52
N THR A 324 13.26 17.00 22.77
CA THR A 324 12.01 16.36 23.16
C THR A 324 10.81 17.28 22.90
N VAL A 325 10.92 18.57 23.27
CA VAL A 325 9.86 19.57 22.98
C VAL A 325 9.62 19.70 21.46
N ARG A 326 10.69 19.75 20.66
CA ARG A 326 10.58 19.79 19.20
C ARG A 326 9.82 18.58 18.66
N TRP A 327 10.14 17.38 19.14
CA TRP A 327 9.46 16.16 18.73
C TRP A 327 8.00 16.13 19.13
N VAL A 328 7.66 16.50 20.37
CA VAL A 328 6.27 16.59 20.82
C VAL A 328 5.49 17.56 19.93
N THR A 329 6.08 18.72 19.61
CA THR A 329 5.44 19.71 18.73
C THR A 329 5.21 19.13 17.34
N PHE A 330 6.21 18.45 16.77
CA PHE A 330 6.08 17.78 15.48
C PHE A 330 4.94 16.75 15.51
N GLN A 331 4.91 15.86 16.50
CA GLN A 331 3.86 14.85 16.64
C GLN A 331 2.48 15.51 16.79
N SER A 332 2.35 16.61 17.55
CA SER A 332 1.08 17.32 17.71
C SER A 332 0.57 18.03 16.44
N LEU A 333 1.44 18.26 15.44
CA LEU A 333 1.04 18.89 14.18
C LEU A 333 0.62 17.88 13.11
N PHE A 334 1.04 16.62 13.23
CA PHE A 334 0.84 15.57 12.22
C PHE A 334 -0.08 14.43 12.68
N VAL A 335 -0.55 14.47 13.93
CA VAL A 335 -1.65 13.63 14.46
C VAL A 335 -2.95 14.41 14.38
#